data_AF-A0A3C0EKU9-F1
#
_entry.id   AF-A0A3C0EKU9-F1
#
_cell.length_a   1.000
_cell.length_b   1.000
_cell.length_c   1.000
_cell.angle_alpha   90.00
_cell.angle_beta   90.00
_cell.angle_gamma   90.00
#
_symmetry.space_group_name_H-M   'P 1'
#
loop_
_entity.id
_entity.type
_entity.pdbx_description
1 polymer ?
#
loop_
_entity_poly.entity_id
_entity_poly.type
_entity_poly.pdbx_seq_one_letter_code
_entity_poly.pdbx_strand_id
1 'polypeptide(L)'
;MNSLTAIPTGIVTLSRRKSVRAVCGMLLVAMCCSQLLAASESANEVKSDRGRSVLSKPPALVVDPAKDARTLDGTLSRKERSPDEIVGVTIEQKLGQTLPLDLEFTNELGKTVKLGDYFKSGRPVVLNLGYFECPMLCGLVLNATLDVAKEMDLKVGKDYDILSVSFDPRDTAVVAKLKKQNYLAELGQEGAGKGWHFLVGEDPSIKALTESVGFGFRWNEDRKEYVHAAALIVLTPEGQVSRYLYGVKYLPSTTRLTLVEASENKIGNMVDSVLLYCFLYDANKGRYTLAALNIMRAGGVFSVLLIGTVVLIALYRERKREGSKRPGTSD
;
A
#
# COMPACT_ATOMS: atom_id res chain seq x y z
N MET A 1 13.60 84.85 -20.88
CA MET A 1 12.30 84.13 -20.98
C MET A 1 12.25 83.17 -19.80
N ASN A 2 12.04 83.68 -18.59
CA ASN A 2 10.77 83.67 -17.83
C ASN A 2 10.14 82.29 -17.67
N SER A 3 10.22 81.70 -16.47
CA SER A 3 9.05 81.48 -15.59
C SER A 3 9.43 80.67 -14.33
N LEU A 4 9.21 81.27 -13.16
CA LEU A 4 9.09 80.60 -11.86
C LEU A 4 7.69 79.97 -11.75
N THR A 5 7.56 78.74 -11.26
CA THR A 5 6.33 78.30 -10.55
C THR A 5 6.59 77.12 -9.62
N ALA A 6 5.95 77.21 -8.45
CA ALA A 6 6.01 76.35 -7.28
C ALA A 6 5.51 74.91 -7.47
N ILE A 7 5.94 74.00 -6.60
CA ILE A 7 5.36 72.65 -6.41
C ILE A 7 4.76 72.57 -5.00
N PRO A 8 3.48 72.14 -4.86
CA PRO A 8 2.80 72.08 -3.57
C PRO A 8 2.96 70.72 -2.86
N THR A 9 2.92 70.79 -1.53
CA THR A 9 2.71 69.71 -0.57
C THR A 9 1.35 69.03 -0.75
N GLY A 10 1.33 67.72 -0.98
CA GLY A 10 0.13 66.89 -1.05
C GLY A 10 0.10 65.83 0.06
N ILE A 11 -0.74 66.05 1.07
CA ILE A 11 -1.07 65.11 2.15
C ILE A 11 -1.96 64.01 1.57
N VAL A 12 -1.49 62.75 1.60
CA VAL A 12 -2.30 61.57 1.20
C VAL A 12 -3.00 61.00 2.44
N THR A 13 -4.30 61.31 2.57
CA THR A 13 -5.23 60.66 3.49
C THR A 13 -5.64 59.29 2.94
N LEU A 14 -4.92 58.23 3.33
CA LEU A 14 -5.25 56.84 2.94
C LEU A 14 -6.32 56.23 3.84
N SER A 15 -7.51 56.10 3.22
CA SER A 15 -8.76 55.49 3.68
C SER A 15 -8.62 54.12 4.37
N ARG A 16 -9.22 54.04 5.58
CA ARG A 16 -9.35 52.88 6.49
C ARG A 16 -10.19 51.69 5.97
N ARG A 17 -10.64 51.66 4.70
CA ARG A 17 -11.60 50.63 4.19
C ARG A 17 -11.00 49.34 3.62
N LYS A 18 -9.68 49.21 3.45
CA LYS A 18 -9.08 48.04 2.77
C LYS A 18 -8.88 46.78 3.64
N SER A 19 -8.88 46.90 4.97
CA SER A 19 -8.54 45.76 5.87
C SER A 19 -9.67 44.73 6.06
N VAL A 20 -10.94 45.15 5.98
CA VAL A 20 -12.09 44.24 6.26
C VAL A 20 -12.44 43.39 5.03
N ARG A 21 -12.19 43.89 3.82
CA ARG A 21 -12.42 43.13 2.57
C ARG A 21 -11.42 41.98 2.36
N ALA A 22 -10.19 42.11 2.85
CA ALA A 22 -9.18 41.04 2.74
C ALA A 22 -9.48 39.83 3.63
N VAL A 23 -10.01 40.07 4.84
CA VAL A 23 -10.39 38.99 5.78
C VAL A 23 -11.68 38.29 5.35
N CYS A 24 -12.64 39.03 4.78
CA CYS A 24 -13.88 38.45 4.25
C CYS A 24 -13.64 37.61 2.97
N GLY A 25 -12.66 37.98 2.14
CA GLY A 25 -12.29 37.23 0.93
C GLY A 25 -11.64 35.87 1.23
N MET A 26 -10.90 35.74 2.34
CA MET A 26 -10.23 34.49 2.70
C MET A 26 -11.19 33.44 3.30
N LEU A 27 -12.27 33.87 3.95
CA LEU A 27 -13.30 32.97 4.47
C LEU A 27 -14.18 32.35 3.37
N LEU A 28 -14.42 33.09 2.28
CA LEU A 28 -15.23 32.60 1.15
C LEU A 28 -14.52 31.49 0.34
N VAL A 29 -13.19 31.55 0.21
CA VAL A 29 -12.41 30.52 -0.49
C VAL A 29 -12.40 29.20 0.30
N ALA A 30 -12.41 29.27 1.64
CA ALA A 30 -12.49 28.09 2.50
C ALA A 30 -13.87 27.41 2.47
N MET A 31 -14.98 28.17 2.40
CA MET A 31 -16.32 27.58 2.30
C MET A 31 -16.61 26.95 0.93
N CYS A 32 -16.02 27.46 -0.15
CA CYS A 32 -16.22 26.91 -1.49
C CYS A 32 -15.49 25.56 -1.68
N CYS A 33 -14.37 25.34 -0.98
CA CYS A 33 -13.65 24.06 -1.03
C CYS A 33 -14.42 22.92 -0.32
N SER A 34 -15.14 23.22 0.78
CA SER A 34 -15.98 22.24 1.47
C SER A 34 -17.25 21.85 0.69
N GLN A 35 -17.77 22.74 -0.18
CA GLN A 35 -18.93 22.41 -1.03
C GLN A 35 -18.53 21.61 -2.28
N LEU A 36 -17.29 21.73 -2.76
CA LEU A 36 -16.79 20.93 -3.88
C LEU A 36 -16.47 19.48 -3.50
N LEU A 37 -16.10 19.18 -2.24
CA LEU A 37 -15.92 17.80 -1.77
C LEU A 37 -17.25 17.06 -1.51
N ALA A 38 -18.36 17.77 -1.31
CA ALA A 38 -19.68 17.16 -1.11
C ALA A 38 -20.41 16.80 -2.42
N ALA A 39 -19.85 17.17 -3.59
CA ALA A 39 -20.47 17.00 -4.89
C ALA A 39 -19.97 15.79 -5.70
N SER A 40 -19.01 15.00 -5.19
CA SER A 40 -18.51 13.79 -5.88
C SER A 40 -19.17 12.49 -5.39
N GLU A 41 -20.09 12.55 -4.43
CA GLU A 41 -20.67 11.36 -3.77
C GLU A 41 -22.08 10.99 -4.28
N SER A 42 -22.62 11.68 -5.29
CA SER A 42 -23.99 11.44 -5.83
C SER A 42 -24.03 10.96 -7.28
N ALA A 43 -23.11 10.10 -7.70
CA ALA A 43 -23.16 9.55 -9.06
C ALA A 43 -22.63 8.10 -9.14
N ASN A 44 -23.38 7.14 -8.58
CA ASN A 44 -23.65 5.89 -9.31
C ASN A 44 -24.78 5.08 -8.65
N GLU A 45 -26.02 5.49 -8.92
CA GLU A 45 -27.19 4.65 -8.73
C GLU A 45 -27.75 4.33 -10.12
N VAL A 46 -27.44 3.15 -10.66
CA VAL A 46 -27.98 2.67 -11.95
C VAL A 46 -28.73 1.36 -11.73
N LYS A 47 -30.06 1.55 -11.65
CA LYS A 47 -31.14 0.72 -12.24
C LYS A 47 -31.02 -0.80 -12.16
N SER A 48 -31.71 -1.33 -11.17
CA SER A 48 -32.46 -2.58 -11.25
C SER A 48 -33.71 -2.40 -12.12
N ASP A 49 -33.86 -3.13 -13.24
CA ASP A 49 -35.16 -3.77 -13.52
C ASP A 49 -35.12 -5.01 -14.45
N ARG A 50 -35.82 -6.04 -13.97
CA ARG A 50 -36.55 -7.15 -14.63
C ARG A 50 -36.02 -7.84 -15.90
N GLY A 51 -35.62 -9.10 -15.69
CA GLY A 51 -35.78 -10.22 -16.62
C GLY A 51 -36.03 -11.52 -15.84
N ARG A 52 -37.28 -12.00 -15.84
CA ARG A 52 -37.81 -13.12 -15.04
C ARG A 52 -37.49 -14.49 -15.66
N SER A 53 -37.45 -15.54 -14.81
CA SER A 53 -37.87 -16.96 -14.97
C SER A 53 -36.73 -17.96 -14.63
N VAL A 54 -36.85 -19.11 -13.93
CA VAL A 54 -37.87 -19.88 -13.19
C VAL A 54 -37.06 -20.84 -12.26
N LEU A 55 -37.48 -21.08 -11.01
CA LEU A 55 -37.68 -22.40 -10.35
C LEU A 55 -37.60 -22.36 -8.81
N SER A 56 -38.67 -22.90 -8.21
CA SER A 56 -38.84 -23.47 -6.86
C SER A 56 -38.47 -22.65 -5.61
N LYS A 57 -39.52 -22.15 -4.95
CA LYS A 57 -39.56 -21.58 -3.59
C LYS A 57 -39.57 -22.70 -2.53
N PRO A 58 -38.64 -22.75 -1.56
CA PRO A 58 -38.80 -23.57 -0.35
C PRO A 58 -39.64 -22.83 0.71
N PRO A 59 -40.27 -23.56 1.66
CA PRO A 59 -41.27 -23.00 2.57
C PRO A 59 -40.66 -22.02 3.56
N ALA A 60 -41.40 -20.95 3.85
CA ALA A 60 -41.04 -19.95 4.84
C ALA A 60 -41.02 -20.58 6.25
N LEU A 61 -39.84 -20.63 6.85
CA LEU A 61 -39.67 -20.94 8.25
C LEU A 61 -40.18 -19.73 9.06
N VAL A 62 -41.30 -19.90 9.76
CA VAL A 62 -41.82 -18.91 10.70
C VAL A 62 -40.93 -18.96 11.94
N VAL A 63 -40.16 -17.90 12.17
CA VAL A 63 -39.33 -17.74 13.38
C VAL A 63 -40.08 -16.81 14.33
N ASP A 64 -40.37 -17.31 15.54
CA ASP A 64 -41.11 -16.59 16.59
C ASP A 64 -40.13 -15.74 17.42
N PRO A 65 -40.11 -14.40 17.27
CA PRO A 65 -39.02 -13.54 17.75
C PRO A 65 -38.93 -13.44 19.28
N ALA A 66 -39.88 -14.00 20.03
CA ALA A 66 -39.89 -13.96 21.49
C ALA A 66 -39.17 -15.15 22.17
N LYS A 67 -38.88 -16.25 21.44
CA LYS A 67 -38.25 -17.45 22.03
C LYS A 67 -36.76 -17.62 21.72
N ASP A 68 -36.25 -16.99 20.67
CA ASP A 68 -34.84 -17.15 20.25
C ASP A 68 -33.90 -16.03 20.75
N ALA A 69 -34.42 -15.09 21.54
CA ALA A 69 -33.65 -13.95 22.07
C ALA A 69 -32.72 -14.30 23.25
N ARG A 70 -32.52 -15.59 23.58
CA ARG A 70 -31.60 -16.03 24.64
C ARG A 70 -30.74 -17.22 24.20
N THR A 71 -29.87 -17.04 23.21
CA THR A 71 -28.64 -17.88 23.03
C THR A 71 -27.63 -17.32 22.02
N LEU A 72 -27.74 -16.06 21.58
CA LEU A 72 -26.81 -15.47 20.59
C LEU A 72 -25.67 -14.68 21.24
N ASP A 73 -24.95 -15.27 22.21
CA ASP A 73 -23.76 -14.62 22.78
C ASP A 73 -22.58 -15.59 23.03
N GLY A 74 -22.48 -16.69 22.27
CA GLY A 74 -21.59 -17.77 22.69
C GLY A 74 -20.92 -18.64 21.63
N THR A 75 -20.98 -18.35 20.32
CA THR A 75 -20.26 -19.23 19.35
C THR A 75 -19.88 -18.62 18.00
N LEU A 76 -19.49 -17.34 17.93
CA LEU A 76 -18.71 -16.84 16.79
C LEU A 76 -17.55 -15.97 17.28
N SER A 77 -16.83 -16.44 18.29
CA SER A 77 -15.45 -16.01 18.48
C SER A 77 -14.66 -16.61 17.32
N ARG A 78 -14.46 -15.81 16.26
CA ARG A 78 -13.34 -16.01 15.35
C ARG A 78 -12.13 -16.13 16.27
N LYS A 79 -11.56 -17.33 16.40
CA LYS A 79 -10.29 -17.55 17.10
C LYS A 79 -9.26 -16.66 16.40
N GLU A 80 -9.11 -15.44 16.89
CA GLU A 80 -8.09 -14.51 16.45
C GLU A 80 -6.77 -15.24 16.70
N ARG A 81 -5.96 -15.32 15.64
CA ARG A 81 -4.68 -16.04 15.65
C ARG A 81 -3.92 -15.63 16.91
N SER A 82 -3.51 -16.60 17.72
CA SER A 82 -2.79 -16.29 18.94
C SER A 82 -1.50 -15.53 18.57
N PRO A 83 -1.04 -14.57 19.40
CA PRO A 83 0.21 -13.85 19.15
C PRO A 83 1.41 -14.78 18.85
N ASP A 84 1.41 -15.99 19.41
CA ASP A 84 2.42 -17.03 19.18
C ASP A 84 2.38 -17.63 17.76
N GLU A 85 1.25 -17.54 17.06
CA GLU A 85 1.11 -18.10 15.71
C GLU A 85 1.84 -17.26 14.64
N ILE A 86 2.10 -15.98 14.93
CA ILE A 86 2.64 -14.97 14.00
C ILE A 86 4.15 -14.75 14.18
N VAL A 87 4.73 -15.22 15.29
CA VAL A 87 6.18 -15.06 15.56
C VAL A 87 6.99 -15.81 14.50
N GLY A 88 7.87 -15.09 13.80
CA GLY A 88 8.70 -15.64 12.72
C GLY A 88 8.04 -15.72 11.34
N VAL A 89 6.77 -15.29 11.22
CA VAL A 89 6.02 -15.24 9.94
C VAL A 89 5.89 -13.79 9.44
N THR A 90 7.02 -13.09 9.41
CA THR A 90 7.09 -11.71 8.93
C THR A 90 8.11 -11.59 7.83
N ILE A 91 7.98 -10.56 7.00
CA ILE A 91 9.01 -10.21 6.02
C ILE A 91 9.85 -9.08 6.60
N GLU A 92 11.12 -9.35 6.86
CA GLU A 92 12.11 -8.33 7.16
C GLU A 92 12.64 -7.77 5.84
N GLN A 93 12.46 -6.48 5.58
CA GLN A 93 12.94 -5.90 4.32
C GLN A 93 14.47 -5.87 4.29
N LYS A 94 15.04 -6.55 3.28
CA LYS A 94 16.49 -6.59 3.01
C LYS A 94 16.81 -5.79 1.74
N LEU A 95 16.35 -4.54 1.65
CA LEU A 95 16.59 -3.69 0.47
C LEU A 95 18.09 -3.52 0.19
N GLY A 96 18.50 -3.67 -1.07
CA GLY A 96 19.90 -3.63 -1.51
C GLY A 96 20.70 -4.91 -1.20
N GLN A 97 20.13 -5.86 -0.46
CA GLN A 97 20.80 -7.13 -0.19
C GLN A 97 20.96 -7.93 -1.49
N THR A 98 22.16 -8.44 -1.73
CA THR A 98 22.43 -9.35 -2.85
C THR A 98 22.05 -10.77 -2.45
N LEU A 99 21.34 -11.47 -3.34
CA LEU A 99 21.01 -12.88 -3.16
C LEU A 99 22.26 -13.75 -3.30
N PRO A 100 22.36 -14.88 -2.58
CA PRO A 100 23.41 -15.88 -2.80
C PRO A 100 23.20 -16.58 -4.16
N LEU A 101 23.82 -16.04 -5.21
CA LEU A 101 23.61 -16.47 -6.60
C LEU A 101 24.17 -17.86 -6.93
N ASP A 102 25.00 -18.40 -6.05
CA ASP A 102 25.61 -19.72 -6.17
C ASP A 102 24.71 -20.86 -5.66
N LEU A 103 23.57 -20.54 -5.02
CA LEU A 103 22.62 -21.54 -4.55
C LEU A 103 22.12 -22.43 -5.68
N GLU A 104 22.08 -23.73 -5.39
CA GLU A 104 21.59 -24.75 -6.31
C GLU A 104 20.12 -25.09 -6.04
N PHE A 105 19.36 -25.16 -7.12
CA PHE A 105 17.95 -25.54 -7.15
C PHE A 105 17.71 -26.55 -8.29
N THR A 106 16.56 -27.22 -8.26
CA THR A 106 16.07 -28.03 -9.37
C THR A 106 14.96 -27.28 -10.09
N ASN A 107 15.10 -27.10 -11.40
CA ASN A 107 14.08 -26.44 -12.20
C ASN A 107 12.94 -27.38 -12.62
N GLU A 108 11.93 -26.84 -13.30
CA GLU A 108 10.78 -27.57 -13.81
C GLU A 108 11.11 -28.68 -14.83
N LEU A 109 12.34 -28.71 -15.36
CA LEU A 109 12.81 -29.73 -16.28
C LEU A 109 13.56 -30.86 -15.55
N GLY A 110 13.65 -30.79 -14.22
CA GLY A 110 14.40 -31.75 -13.40
C GLY A 110 15.91 -31.56 -13.47
N LYS A 111 16.40 -30.37 -13.90
CA LYS A 111 17.84 -30.08 -13.97
C LYS A 111 18.26 -29.25 -12.77
N THR A 112 19.43 -29.60 -12.21
CA THR A 112 20.13 -28.74 -11.25
C THR A 112 20.61 -27.47 -11.95
N VAL A 113 20.31 -26.33 -11.35
CA VAL A 113 20.60 -24.98 -11.87
C VAL A 113 21.10 -24.10 -10.73
N LYS A 114 21.88 -23.07 -11.06
CA LYS A 114 22.28 -22.05 -10.09
C LYS A 114 21.32 -20.88 -10.14
N LEU A 115 21.04 -20.28 -8.99
CA LEU A 115 20.17 -19.12 -8.89
C LEU A 115 20.63 -17.96 -9.80
N GLY A 116 21.95 -17.74 -9.88
CA GLY A 116 22.58 -16.74 -10.74
C GLY A 116 22.33 -16.92 -12.24
N ASP A 117 21.94 -18.11 -12.71
CA ASP A 117 21.64 -18.34 -14.12
C ASP A 117 20.44 -17.52 -14.59
N TYR A 118 19.50 -17.20 -13.69
CA TYR A 118 18.28 -16.44 -13.97
C TYR A 118 18.49 -14.93 -14.08
N PHE A 119 19.68 -14.43 -13.75
CA PHE A 119 20.05 -13.01 -13.81
C PHE A 119 20.89 -12.66 -15.04
N LYS A 120 21.36 -13.68 -15.78
CA LYS A 120 22.22 -13.51 -16.97
C LYS A 120 21.54 -12.78 -18.13
N SER A 121 20.21 -12.69 -18.14
CA SER A 121 19.45 -11.95 -19.14
C SER A 121 19.64 -10.44 -19.03
N GLY A 122 20.15 -9.93 -17.90
CA GLY A 122 20.28 -8.51 -17.62
C GLY A 122 18.93 -7.83 -17.33
N ARG A 123 17.90 -8.62 -17.00
CA ARG A 123 16.54 -8.15 -16.74
C ARG A 123 16.21 -8.20 -15.26
N PRO A 124 15.32 -7.32 -14.76
CA PRO A 124 14.81 -7.45 -13.40
C PRO A 124 14.03 -8.75 -13.24
N VAL A 125 14.06 -9.30 -12.03
CA VAL A 125 13.44 -10.58 -11.68
C VAL A 125 12.39 -10.37 -10.60
N VAL A 126 11.16 -10.84 -10.84
CA VAL A 126 10.12 -10.94 -9.81
C VAL A 126 10.25 -12.28 -9.12
N LEU A 127 10.71 -12.28 -7.88
CA LEU A 127 10.77 -13.46 -7.02
C LEU A 127 9.44 -13.64 -6.29
N ASN A 128 8.84 -14.81 -6.48
CA ASN A 128 7.65 -15.28 -5.78
C ASN A 128 8.01 -16.51 -4.95
N LEU A 129 7.85 -16.40 -3.62
CA LEU A 129 8.10 -17.48 -2.67
C LEU A 129 6.76 -18.09 -2.23
N GLY A 130 6.57 -19.37 -2.57
CA GLY A 130 5.33 -20.09 -2.30
C GLY A 130 5.49 -21.56 -2.62
N TYR A 131 4.92 -22.44 -1.81
CA TYR A 131 4.92 -23.88 -2.11
C TYR A 131 3.76 -24.26 -3.03
N PHE A 132 4.02 -25.17 -3.96
CA PHE A 132 3.20 -25.42 -5.13
C PHE A 132 1.98 -26.29 -4.84
N GLU A 133 2.07 -27.19 -3.86
CA GLU A 133 0.95 -28.01 -3.39
C GLU A 133 0.03 -27.32 -2.37
N CYS A 134 0.27 -26.04 -2.04
CA CYS A 134 -0.58 -25.30 -1.11
C CYS A 134 -2.04 -25.24 -1.58
N PRO A 135 -3.01 -25.74 -0.78
CA PRO A 135 -4.42 -25.75 -1.16
C PRO A 135 -5.08 -24.36 -1.06
N MET A 136 -4.40 -23.37 -0.48
CA MET A 136 -4.99 -22.08 -0.09
C MET A 136 -4.19 -20.88 -0.63
N LEU A 137 -3.25 -20.36 0.17
CA LEU A 137 -2.73 -19.00 0.02
C LEU A 137 -1.71 -18.83 -1.11
N CYS A 138 -0.85 -19.83 -1.37
CA CYS A 138 0.19 -19.68 -2.40
C CYS A 138 -0.41 -19.59 -3.82
N GLY A 139 -1.53 -20.27 -4.05
CA GLY A 139 -2.30 -20.11 -5.29
C GLY A 139 -2.77 -18.67 -5.50
N LEU A 140 -3.17 -17.96 -4.44
CA LEU A 140 -3.59 -16.56 -4.54
C LEU A 140 -2.45 -15.63 -4.96
N VAL A 141 -1.23 -15.84 -4.43
CA VAL A 141 -0.07 -15.01 -4.80
C VAL A 141 0.35 -15.27 -6.25
N LEU A 142 0.41 -16.53 -6.68
CA LEU A 142 0.71 -16.88 -8.07
C LEU A 142 -0.37 -16.37 -9.04
N ASN A 143 -1.65 -16.45 -8.68
CA ASN A 143 -2.74 -15.90 -9.48
C ASN A 143 -2.66 -14.37 -9.56
N ALA A 144 -2.38 -13.68 -8.44
CA ALA A 144 -2.18 -12.23 -8.45
C ALA A 144 -0.96 -11.82 -9.29
N THR A 145 0.09 -12.66 -9.34
CA THR A 145 1.25 -12.47 -10.22
C THR A 145 0.84 -12.61 -11.69
N LEU A 146 0.00 -13.60 -11.99
CA LEU A 146 -0.55 -13.80 -13.34
C LEU A 146 -1.42 -12.62 -13.78
N ASP A 147 -2.33 -12.16 -12.91
CA ASP A 147 -3.26 -11.07 -13.20
C ASP A 147 -2.49 -9.78 -13.51
N VAL A 148 -1.50 -9.43 -12.68
CA VAL A 148 -0.68 -8.25 -12.94
C VAL A 148 0.16 -8.40 -14.21
N ALA A 149 0.67 -9.60 -14.52
CA ALA A 149 1.41 -9.85 -15.77
C ALA A 149 0.53 -9.76 -17.03
N LYS A 150 -0.77 -10.07 -16.92
CA LYS A 150 -1.75 -9.89 -18.01
C LYS A 150 -2.11 -8.42 -18.24
N GLU A 151 -2.24 -7.65 -17.16
CA GLU A 151 -2.67 -6.26 -17.21
C GLU A 151 -1.54 -5.27 -17.57
N MET A 152 -0.27 -5.67 -17.43
CA MET A 152 0.88 -4.84 -17.78
C MET A 152 1.20 -4.86 -19.28
N ASP A 153 1.79 -3.76 -19.75
CA ASP A 153 2.36 -3.61 -21.10
C ASP A 153 3.71 -4.35 -21.25
N LEU A 154 4.46 -4.50 -20.16
CA LEU A 154 5.71 -5.27 -20.09
C LEU A 154 5.46 -6.77 -20.31
N LYS A 155 6.40 -7.44 -20.98
CA LYS A 155 6.31 -8.86 -21.37
C LYS A 155 7.30 -9.73 -20.61
N VAL A 156 6.79 -10.83 -20.06
CA VAL A 156 7.59 -11.85 -19.36
C VAL A 156 8.55 -12.51 -20.36
N GLY A 157 9.83 -12.65 -19.98
CA GLY A 157 10.86 -13.22 -20.84
C GLY A 157 11.39 -12.26 -21.92
N LYS A 158 10.92 -11.00 -21.93
CA LYS A 158 11.45 -9.93 -22.78
C LYS A 158 11.91 -8.73 -21.96
N ASP A 159 11.05 -8.21 -21.09
CA ASP A 159 11.29 -7.01 -20.29
C ASP A 159 11.66 -7.35 -18.83
N TYR A 160 11.11 -8.44 -18.30
CA TYR A 160 11.42 -8.96 -16.96
C TYR A 160 11.23 -10.48 -16.91
N ASP A 161 11.81 -11.12 -15.90
CA ASP A 161 11.66 -12.55 -15.63
C ASP A 161 10.89 -12.76 -14.32
N ILE A 162 10.18 -13.89 -14.20
CA ILE A 162 9.46 -14.30 -13.00
C ILE A 162 10.10 -15.60 -12.49
N LEU A 163 10.54 -15.58 -11.25
CA LEU A 163 11.12 -16.73 -10.58
C LEU A 163 10.21 -17.16 -9.44
N SER A 164 9.46 -18.24 -9.63
CA SER A 164 8.62 -18.86 -8.61
C SER A 164 9.40 -19.97 -7.92
N VAL A 165 9.72 -19.82 -6.63
CA VAL A 165 10.50 -20.80 -5.87
C VAL A 165 9.66 -21.38 -4.75
N SER A 166 9.59 -22.71 -4.69
CA SER A 166 8.99 -23.39 -3.55
C SER A 166 9.93 -23.39 -2.35
N PHE A 167 9.36 -23.07 -1.19
CA PHE A 167 10.01 -23.22 0.10
C PHE A 167 9.63 -24.52 0.82
N ASP A 168 8.84 -25.40 0.18
CA ASP A 168 8.56 -26.74 0.69
C ASP A 168 9.54 -27.75 0.07
N PRO A 169 10.43 -28.37 0.85
CA PRO A 169 11.38 -29.37 0.33
C PRO A 169 10.70 -30.63 -0.22
N ARG A 170 9.40 -30.83 0.05
CA ARG A 170 8.62 -31.96 -0.46
C ARG A 170 8.09 -31.73 -1.87
N ASP A 171 8.09 -30.49 -2.35
CA ASP A 171 7.67 -30.19 -3.72
C ASP A 171 8.65 -30.79 -4.74
N THR A 172 8.10 -31.32 -5.82
CA THR A 172 8.90 -31.98 -6.86
C THR A 172 8.97 -31.16 -8.14
N ALA A 173 10.00 -31.40 -8.95
CA ALA A 173 10.12 -30.79 -10.28
C ALA A 173 8.91 -31.10 -11.18
N VAL A 174 8.24 -32.23 -10.97
CA VAL A 174 7.01 -32.60 -11.69
C VAL A 174 5.87 -31.63 -11.37
N VAL A 175 5.66 -31.32 -10.09
CA VAL A 175 4.65 -30.36 -9.66
C VAL A 175 4.97 -28.96 -10.17
N ALA A 176 6.25 -28.55 -10.08
CA ALA A 176 6.73 -27.29 -10.62
C ALA A 176 6.43 -27.14 -12.13
N LYS A 177 6.67 -28.21 -12.91
CA LYS A 177 6.36 -28.27 -14.34
C LYS A 177 4.88 -28.12 -14.64
N LEU A 178 4.02 -28.84 -13.90
CA LEU A 178 2.58 -28.77 -14.08
C LEU A 178 2.05 -27.36 -13.77
N LYS A 179 2.52 -26.74 -12.69
CA LYS A 179 2.17 -25.35 -12.36
C LYS A 179 2.61 -24.39 -13.45
N LYS A 180 3.88 -24.48 -13.90
CA LYS A 180 4.38 -23.65 -15.00
C LYS A 180 3.50 -23.76 -16.25
N GLN A 181 3.13 -24.98 -16.65
CA GLN A 181 2.28 -25.20 -17.82
C GLN A 181 0.91 -24.53 -17.69
N ASN A 182 0.28 -24.65 -16.53
CA ASN A 182 -1.02 -24.02 -16.26
C ASN A 182 -0.93 -22.49 -16.31
N TYR A 183 0.04 -21.89 -15.62
CA TYR A 183 0.20 -20.43 -15.59
C TYR A 183 0.59 -19.85 -16.95
N LEU A 184 1.43 -20.55 -17.73
CA LEU A 184 1.78 -20.10 -19.08
C LEU A 184 0.61 -20.21 -20.05
N ALA A 185 -0.17 -21.29 -19.98
CA ALA A 185 -1.37 -21.46 -20.79
C ALA A 185 -2.38 -20.34 -20.51
N GLU A 186 -2.53 -19.97 -19.24
CA GLU A 186 -3.46 -18.91 -18.84
C GLU A 186 -2.92 -17.49 -19.15
N LEU A 187 -1.60 -17.27 -19.08
CA LEU A 187 -0.97 -16.00 -19.44
C LEU A 187 -1.13 -15.70 -20.93
N GLY A 188 -1.01 -16.72 -21.79
CA GLY A 188 -1.23 -16.58 -23.24
C GLY A 188 -0.22 -15.68 -23.96
N GLN A 189 0.93 -15.36 -23.34
CA GLN A 189 1.98 -14.54 -23.95
C GLN A 189 3.03 -15.41 -24.63
N GLU A 190 3.28 -15.16 -25.92
CA GLU A 190 4.34 -15.85 -26.65
C GLU A 190 5.72 -15.57 -26.03
N GLY A 191 6.56 -16.61 -25.92
CA GLY A 191 7.91 -16.49 -25.37
C GLY A 191 7.99 -16.44 -23.84
N ALA A 192 6.87 -16.27 -23.12
CA ALA A 192 6.86 -16.20 -21.65
C ALA A 192 7.45 -17.44 -20.96
N GLY A 193 7.40 -18.62 -21.62
CA GLY A 193 8.02 -19.84 -21.11
C GLY A 193 9.53 -19.77 -20.91
N LYS A 194 10.21 -18.81 -21.55
CA LYS A 194 11.64 -18.52 -21.37
C LYS A 194 11.95 -17.56 -20.22
N GLY A 195 10.93 -16.91 -19.64
CA GLY A 195 11.10 -15.93 -18.57
C GLY A 195 10.35 -16.25 -17.29
N TRP A 196 9.35 -17.15 -17.32
CA TRP A 196 8.71 -17.65 -16.11
C TRP A 196 9.28 -19.02 -15.73
N HIS A 197 9.97 -19.09 -14.60
CA HIS A 197 10.67 -20.26 -14.10
C HIS A 197 10.09 -20.73 -12.78
N PHE A 198 10.07 -22.04 -12.58
CA PHE A 198 9.57 -22.67 -11.36
C PHE A 198 10.67 -23.55 -10.79
N LEU A 199 11.09 -23.25 -9.56
CA LEU A 199 12.17 -23.94 -8.88
C LEU A 199 11.67 -24.66 -7.64
N VAL A 200 12.26 -25.82 -7.38
CA VAL A 200 12.19 -26.54 -6.10
C VAL A 200 13.62 -26.72 -5.59
N GLY A 201 13.78 -26.87 -4.28
CA GLY A 201 15.11 -26.96 -3.67
C GLY A 201 15.11 -27.81 -2.42
N GLU A 202 16.32 -28.07 -1.92
CA GLU A 202 16.53 -28.70 -0.63
C GLU A 202 16.52 -27.64 0.48
N ASP A 203 16.27 -28.07 1.72
CA ASP A 203 16.19 -27.19 2.90
C ASP A 203 17.34 -26.19 3.04
N PRO A 204 18.63 -26.56 2.82
CA PRO A 204 19.72 -25.60 2.94
C PRO A 204 19.62 -24.43 1.94
N SER A 205 19.32 -24.73 0.67
CA SER A 205 19.16 -23.70 -0.37
C SER A 205 17.93 -22.85 -0.13
N ILE A 206 16.81 -23.46 0.26
CA ILE A 206 15.56 -22.75 0.59
C ILE A 206 15.80 -21.79 1.74
N LYS A 207 16.44 -22.26 2.82
CA LYS A 207 16.71 -21.46 4.01
C LYS A 207 17.63 -20.28 3.70
N ALA A 208 18.73 -20.52 2.98
CA ALA A 208 19.65 -19.45 2.58
C ALA A 208 18.97 -18.38 1.71
N LEU A 209 18.15 -18.81 0.74
CA LEU A 209 17.38 -17.88 -0.11
C LEU A 209 16.39 -17.07 0.73
N THR A 210 15.54 -17.74 1.51
CA THR A 210 14.49 -17.09 2.30
C THR A 210 15.08 -16.15 3.35
N GLU A 211 16.17 -16.52 4.02
CA GLU A 211 16.89 -15.63 4.95
C GLU A 211 17.50 -14.41 4.24
N SER A 212 18.08 -14.59 3.05
CA SER A 212 18.69 -13.48 2.29
C SER A 212 17.68 -12.40 1.89
N VAL A 213 16.43 -12.78 1.68
CA VAL A 213 15.34 -11.86 1.34
C VAL A 213 14.43 -11.54 2.53
N GLY A 214 14.79 -12.04 3.73
CA GLY A 214 14.06 -11.82 4.98
C GLY A 214 12.65 -12.42 5.02
N PHE A 215 12.39 -13.48 4.25
CA PHE A 215 11.09 -14.15 4.17
C PHE A 215 10.93 -15.20 5.28
N GLY A 216 10.14 -14.88 6.31
CA GLY A 216 9.81 -15.80 7.38
C GLY A 216 8.64 -16.73 7.04
N PHE A 217 8.80 -18.01 7.30
CA PHE A 217 7.76 -19.03 7.20
C PHE A 217 7.90 -20.05 8.33
N ARG A 218 6.78 -20.70 8.71
CA ARG A 218 6.74 -21.68 9.80
C ARG A 218 5.75 -22.78 9.51
N TRP A 219 6.11 -24.02 9.83
CA TRP A 219 5.19 -25.15 9.77
C TRP A 219 4.15 -25.07 10.90
N ASN A 220 2.88 -25.27 10.56
CA ASN A 220 1.79 -25.40 11.52
C ASN A 220 1.31 -26.85 11.54
N GLU A 221 1.60 -27.55 12.65
CA GLU A 221 1.27 -28.97 12.83
C GLU A 221 -0.25 -29.24 12.86
N ASP A 222 -1.04 -28.33 13.42
CA ASP A 222 -2.49 -28.49 13.54
C ASP A 222 -3.16 -28.53 12.15
N ARG A 223 -2.65 -27.71 11.23
CA ARG A 223 -3.18 -27.56 9.88
C ARG A 223 -2.42 -28.37 8.83
N LYS A 224 -1.25 -28.91 9.18
CA LYS A 224 -0.31 -29.55 8.25
C LYS A 224 0.00 -28.65 7.05
N GLU A 225 0.22 -27.37 7.33
CA GLU A 225 0.44 -26.33 6.32
C GLU A 225 1.51 -25.35 6.80
N TYR A 226 2.20 -24.70 5.86
CA TYR A 226 3.06 -23.58 6.20
C TYR A 226 2.28 -22.28 6.35
N VAL A 227 2.56 -21.57 7.44
CA VAL A 227 2.17 -20.18 7.65
C VAL A 227 3.30 -19.32 7.08
N HIS A 228 2.98 -18.42 6.17
CA HIS A 228 3.93 -17.52 5.54
C HIS A 228 3.28 -16.18 5.23
N ALA A 229 4.10 -15.15 5.07
CA ALA A 229 3.65 -13.85 4.57
C ALA A 229 3.43 -13.89 3.04
N ALA A 230 2.60 -12.98 2.52
CA ALA A 230 2.36 -12.85 1.08
C ALA A 230 3.01 -11.57 0.55
N ALA A 231 3.99 -11.71 -0.34
CA ALA A 231 4.59 -10.60 -1.07
C ALA A 231 5.29 -11.09 -2.34
N LEU A 232 5.40 -10.18 -3.32
CA LEU A 232 6.39 -10.29 -4.40
C LEU A 232 7.64 -9.49 -4.03
N ILE A 233 8.79 -10.06 -4.37
CA ILE A 233 10.08 -9.44 -4.14
C ILE A 233 10.66 -9.11 -5.51
N VAL A 234 10.86 -7.83 -5.79
CA VAL A 234 11.43 -7.39 -7.07
C VAL A 234 12.93 -7.24 -6.91
N LEU A 235 13.67 -7.89 -7.80
CA LEU A 235 15.12 -7.97 -7.81
C LEU A 235 15.70 -7.24 -9.03
N THR A 236 16.86 -6.63 -8.87
CA THR A 236 17.62 -6.03 -9.98
C THR A 236 18.28 -7.12 -10.84
N PRO A 237 18.70 -6.79 -12.08
CA PRO A 237 19.56 -7.63 -12.91
C PRO A 237 20.80 -8.21 -12.21
N GLU A 238 21.38 -7.56 -11.21
CA GLU A 238 22.53 -8.06 -10.44
C GLU A 238 22.14 -8.95 -9.27
N GLY A 239 20.84 -9.23 -9.08
CA GLY A 239 20.35 -10.05 -7.98
C GLY A 239 20.27 -9.31 -6.65
N GLN A 240 20.09 -7.98 -6.66
CA GLN A 240 19.84 -7.20 -5.45
C GLN A 240 18.35 -7.00 -5.21
N VAL A 241 17.92 -6.99 -3.95
CA VAL A 241 16.52 -6.70 -3.59
C VAL A 241 16.20 -5.23 -3.82
N SER A 242 15.39 -4.93 -4.84
CA SER A 242 14.96 -3.57 -5.15
C SER A 242 13.75 -3.14 -4.32
N ARG A 243 12.71 -3.99 -4.21
CA ARG A 243 11.46 -3.62 -3.53
C ARG A 243 10.61 -4.82 -3.13
N TYR A 244 9.73 -4.63 -2.14
CA TYR A 244 8.71 -5.60 -1.72
C TYR A 244 7.31 -5.09 -2.05
N LEU A 245 6.50 -5.91 -2.69
CA LEU A 245 5.08 -5.66 -2.98
C LEU A 245 4.26 -6.61 -2.12
N TYR A 246 3.66 -6.09 -1.04
CA TYR A 246 2.92 -6.91 -0.07
C TYR A 246 1.51 -7.24 -0.50
N GLY A 247 0.98 -8.34 0.04
CA GLY A 247 -0.40 -8.76 -0.12
C GLY A 247 -0.61 -9.78 -1.23
N VAL A 248 -1.86 -9.91 -1.66
CA VAL A 248 -2.34 -10.87 -2.68
C VAL A 248 -3.04 -10.16 -3.84
N LYS A 249 -2.78 -8.86 -4.01
CA LYS A 249 -3.28 -8.04 -5.11
C LYS A 249 -2.25 -6.96 -5.39
N TYR A 250 -1.78 -6.89 -6.63
CA TYR A 250 -0.74 -5.96 -7.04
C TYR A 250 -1.30 -4.99 -8.07
N LEU A 251 -1.01 -3.69 -7.92
CA LEU A 251 -1.41 -2.70 -8.91
C LEU A 251 -0.47 -2.79 -10.12
N PRO A 252 -0.98 -2.87 -11.37
CA PRO A 252 -0.14 -2.91 -12.56
C PRO A 252 0.78 -1.70 -12.68
N SER A 253 0.28 -0.50 -12.37
CA SER A 253 1.07 0.74 -12.41
C SER A 253 2.24 0.73 -11.43
N THR A 254 2.01 0.30 -10.18
CA THR A 254 3.06 0.19 -9.16
C THR A 254 4.07 -0.90 -9.51
N THR A 255 3.60 -2.05 -10.00
CA THR A 255 4.47 -3.18 -10.37
C THR A 255 5.35 -2.81 -11.57
N ARG A 256 4.76 -2.18 -12.59
CA ARG A 256 5.47 -1.66 -13.75
C ARG A 256 6.54 -0.64 -13.36
N LEU A 257 6.20 0.35 -12.54
CA LEU A 257 7.17 1.33 -12.06
C LEU A 257 8.33 0.66 -11.32
N THR A 258 8.01 -0.27 -10.42
CA THR A 258 9.01 -1.01 -9.65
C THR A 258 9.94 -1.82 -10.55
N LEU A 259 9.42 -2.44 -11.61
CA LEU A 259 10.22 -3.19 -12.58
C LEU A 259 11.15 -2.27 -13.39
N VAL A 260 10.66 -1.10 -13.81
CA VAL A 260 11.47 -0.11 -14.52
C VAL A 260 12.59 0.41 -13.62
N GLU A 261 12.29 0.75 -12.37
CA GLU A 261 13.31 1.16 -11.40
C GLU A 261 14.34 0.05 -11.15
N ALA A 262 13.89 -1.19 -10.97
CA ALA A 262 14.77 -2.34 -10.78
C ALA A 262 15.65 -2.62 -12.01
N SER A 263 15.15 -2.40 -13.24
CA SER A 263 15.95 -2.54 -14.46
C SER A 263 17.08 -1.51 -14.59
N GLU A 264 16.94 -0.37 -13.91
CA GLU A 264 17.98 0.66 -13.79
C GLU A 264 18.83 0.49 -12.52
N ASN A 265 18.75 -0.67 -11.86
CA ASN A 265 19.45 -1.02 -10.63
C ASN A 265 19.16 -0.07 -9.46
N LYS A 266 17.97 0.55 -9.47
CA LYS A 266 17.53 1.40 -8.37
C LYS A 266 16.97 0.53 -7.25
N ILE A 267 17.44 0.81 -6.04
CA ILE A 267 16.92 0.24 -4.81
C ILE A 267 15.86 1.19 -4.26
N GLY A 268 14.66 0.67 -3.98
CA GLY A 268 13.56 1.45 -3.42
C GLY A 268 13.92 2.05 -2.05
N ASN A 269 13.26 3.14 -1.68
CA ASN A 269 13.49 3.81 -0.39
C ASN A 269 12.52 3.28 0.69
N MET A 270 13.03 3.08 1.92
CA MET A 270 12.25 2.62 3.10
C MET A 270 11.12 3.59 3.50
N VAL A 271 11.14 4.83 3.01
CA VAL A 271 10.15 5.86 3.39
C VAL A 271 8.76 5.60 2.78
N ASP A 272 8.62 4.78 1.74
CA ASP A 272 7.30 4.41 1.23
C ASP A 272 6.52 3.50 2.18
N SER A 273 7.20 2.89 3.16
CA SER A 273 6.54 2.25 4.32
C SER A 273 5.97 3.27 5.31
N VAL A 274 6.47 4.51 5.37
CA VAL A 274 5.93 5.58 6.24
C VAL A 274 4.57 6.06 5.73
N LEU A 275 4.32 6.05 4.42
CA LEU A 275 2.96 6.27 3.89
C LEU A 275 2.02 5.10 4.21
N LEU A 276 2.54 3.87 4.21
CA LEU A 276 1.79 2.66 4.64
C LEU A 276 1.58 2.58 6.16
N TYR A 277 2.37 3.30 6.96
CA TYR A 277 2.14 3.44 8.41
C TYR A 277 0.85 4.22 8.72
N CYS A 278 0.34 5.02 7.79
CA CYS A 278 -0.96 5.69 7.93
C CYS A 278 -2.15 4.80 7.55
N PHE A 279 -1.95 3.72 6.78
CA PHE A 279 -3.03 2.90 6.23
C PHE A 279 -3.09 1.46 6.73
N LEU A 280 -2.10 0.99 7.49
CA LEU A 280 -2.12 -0.33 8.09
C LEU A 280 -2.72 -0.29 9.49
N TYR A 281 -4.03 -0.56 9.54
CA TYR A 281 -4.75 -0.91 10.76
C TYR A 281 -4.34 -2.31 11.22
N ASP A 282 -3.47 -2.40 12.22
CA ASP A 282 -3.24 -3.64 12.96
C ASP A 282 -4.23 -3.70 14.14
N ALA A 283 -5.29 -4.49 13.95
CA ALA A 283 -6.37 -4.70 14.90
C ALA A 283 -5.92 -5.30 16.25
N ASN A 284 -4.73 -5.91 16.32
CA ASN A 284 -4.32 -6.71 17.48
C ASN A 284 -3.49 -5.95 18.50
N LYS A 285 -2.85 -4.82 18.13
CA LYS A 285 -1.91 -4.17 19.07
C LYS A 285 -2.44 -2.95 19.80
N GLY A 286 -3.56 -2.34 19.41
CA GLY A 286 -4.10 -1.13 20.07
C GLY A 286 -3.11 0.05 20.25
N ARG A 287 -1.92 -0.06 19.65
CA ARG A 287 -0.76 0.84 19.84
C ARG A 287 -0.58 1.76 18.63
N TYR A 288 -1.02 1.32 17.45
CA TYR A 288 -0.93 2.07 16.19
C TYR A 288 -1.89 3.27 16.16
N THR A 289 -3.06 3.14 16.78
CA THR A 289 -3.98 4.28 16.97
C THR A 289 -3.38 5.31 17.92
N LEU A 290 -2.69 4.92 19.00
CA LEU A 290 -2.19 5.87 19.99
C LEU A 290 -1.10 6.80 19.44
N ALA A 291 -0.14 6.31 18.66
CA ALA A 291 0.92 7.16 18.09
C ALA A 291 0.38 8.12 17.01
N ALA A 292 -0.43 7.61 16.07
CA ALA A 292 -1.05 8.44 15.02
C ALA A 292 -2.05 9.45 15.61
N LEU A 293 -2.86 9.05 16.61
CA LEU A 293 -3.75 9.96 17.33
C LEU A 293 -2.97 11.01 18.12
N ASN A 294 -1.83 10.66 18.73
CA ASN A 294 -1.00 11.62 19.45
C ASN A 294 -0.35 12.65 18.50
N ILE A 295 0.09 12.22 17.31
CA ILE A 295 0.61 13.13 16.26
C ILE A 295 -0.51 14.04 15.72
N MET A 296 -1.68 13.48 15.41
CA MET A 296 -2.85 14.27 14.99
C MET A 296 -3.32 15.25 16.08
N ARG A 297 -3.35 14.82 17.34
CA ARG A 297 -3.66 15.69 18.50
C ARG A 297 -2.62 16.79 18.66
N ALA A 298 -1.33 16.48 18.52
CA ALA A 298 -0.25 17.48 18.56
C ALA A 298 -0.38 18.50 17.42
N GLY A 299 -0.66 18.05 16.19
CA GLY A 299 -0.92 18.94 15.05
C GLY A 299 -2.17 19.80 15.23
N GLY A 300 -3.23 19.24 15.83
CA GLY A 300 -4.45 19.97 16.18
C GLY A 300 -4.20 21.05 17.24
N VAL A 301 -3.53 20.70 18.33
CA VAL A 301 -3.14 21.66 19.39
C VAL A 301 -2.26 22.76 18.82
N PHE A 302 -1.28 22.41 17.99
CA PHE A 302 -0.40 23.38 17.33
C PHE A 302 -1.18 24.36 16.46
N SER A 303 -2.15 23.87 15.67
CA SER A 303 -3.00 24.70 14.82
C SER A 303 -3.86 25.67 15.63
N VAL A 304 -4.45 25.20 16.73
CA VAL A 304 -5.25 26.04 17.65
C VAL A 304 -4.37 27.09 18.32
N LEU A 305 -3.16 26.73 18.76
CA LEU A 305 -2.21 27.67 19.36
C LEU A 305 -1.77 28.73 18.34
N LEU A 306 -1.50 28.35 17.10
CA LEU A 306 -1.12 29.27 16.03
C LEU A 306 -2.24 30.30 15.78
N ILE A 307 -3.48 29.82 15.58
CA ILE A 307 -4.64 30.68 15.34
C ILE A 307 -4.92 31.55 16.57
N GLY A 308 -4.91 30.97 17.77
CA GLY A 308 -5.13 31.68 19.03
C GLY A 308 -4.11 32.79 19.26
N THR A 309 -2.83 32.52 18.96
CA THR A 309 -1.76 33.51 19.07
C THR A 309 -1.97 34.67 18.11
N VAL A 310 -2.33 34.40 16.85
CA VAL A 310 -2.61 35.44 15.85
C VAL A 310 -3.81 36.31 16.28
N VAL A 311 -4.88 35.68 16.76
CA VAL A 311 -6.07 36.39 17.26
C VAL A 311 -5.73 37.26 18.48
N LEU A 312 -4.98 36.72 19.44
CA LEU A 312 -4.56 37.47 20.63
C LEU A 312 -3.69 38.68 20.27
N ILE A 313 -2.76 38.52 19.32
CA ILE A 313 -1.93 39.62 18.82
C ILE A 313 -2.80 40.69 18.15
N ALA A 314 -3.79 40.29 17.34
CA ALA A 314 -4.69 41.23 16.70
C ALA A 314 -5.50 42.05 17.73
N LEU A 315 -6.09 41.37 18.72
CA LEU A 315 -6.87 42.01 19.78
C LEU A 315 -6.02 42.90 20.69
N TYR A 316 -4.78 42.49 21.01
CA TYR A 316 -3.85 43.31 21.79
C TYR A 316 -3.46 44.59 21.04
N ARG A 317 -3.23 44.50 19.73
CA ARG A 317 -2.92 45.67 18.88
C ARG A 317 -4.10 46.63 18.75
N GLU A 318 -5.33 46.14 18.79
CA GLU A 318 -6.54 46.98 18.79
C GLU A 318 -6.70 47.74 20.12
N ARG A 319 -6.59 47.05 21.26
CA ARG A 319 -6.68 47.71 22.59
C ARG A 319 -5.62 48.79 22.79
N LYS A 320 -4.40 48.57 22.30
CA LYS A 320 -3.31 49.58 22.36
C LYS A 320 -3.60 50.79 21.46
N ARG A 321 -4.35 50.62 20.37
CA ARG A 321 -4.80 51.71 19.49
C ARG A 321 -5.97 52.51 20.09
N GLU A 322 -6.81 51.87 20.90
CA GLU A 322 -7.90 52.53 21.64
C GLU A 322 -7.41 53.32 22.84
N GLY A 323 -6.39 52.81 23.57
CA GLY A 323 -5.74 53.55 24.66
C GLY A 323 -5.00 54.82 24.21
N SER A 324 -4.64 54.93 22.93
CA SER A 324 -3.99 56.12 22.35
C SER A 324 -4.99 57.19 21.86
N LYS A 325 -6.31 56.97 21.99
CA LYS A 325 -7.36 57.88 21.51
C LYS A 325 -8.25 58.44 22.64
N ARG A 326 -7.66 58.81 23.79
CA ARG A 326 -8.31 59.75 24.72
C ARG A 326 -7.75 61.16 24.48
N PRO A 327 -8.47 62.05 23.77
CA PRO A 327 -8.11 63.45 23.75
C PRO A 327 -8.38 64.04 25.14
N GLY A 328 -7.37 64.64 25.74
CA GLY A 328 -7.61 65.68 26.73
C GLY A 328 -8.28 66.84 26.02
N THR A 329 -9.53 67.12 26.40
CA THR A 329 -10.12 68.45 26.24
C THR A 329 -10.16 69.07 27.62
N SER A 330 -9.10 69.82 27.93
CA SER A 330 -9.16 70.99 28.80
C SER A 330 -9.73 72.14 27.95
N ASP A 331 -10.94 72.56 28.27
CA ASP A 331 -11.31 73.96 28.55
C ASP A 331 -12.77 74.00 29.02
#